data_AF-A0A6C0EZI6-F1
#
_entry.id   AF-A0A6C0EZI6-F1
#
_cell.length_a   1.000
_cell.length_b   1.000
_cell.length_c   1.000
_cell.angle_alpha   90.00
_cell.angle_beta   90.00
_cell.angle_gamma   90.00
#
_symmetry.space_group_name_H-M   'P 1'
#
loop_
_entity.id
_entity.type
_entity.pdbx_description
1 polymer ?
#
loop_
_entity_poly.entity_id
_entity_poly.type
_entity_poly.pdbx_seq_one_letter_code
_entity_poly.pdbx_strand_id
1 'polypeptide(L)'
;MDISLNSVDDATLEYMVNVAQYEKYLRKNNIDYDTGFKRDLRFYRKRIISITKDLFKNELKDVTLNGAFNMYMKACISHLKFEDQSETIQKCYVCMGLVTGEPTAEQHCICNNNLDALNAFEMNKANELCFKPKEVKKLTLDTYVIKKSSSQKKEPVVFPQQFKFNPKDPSFKHKGLKKQKKKEKPSNTAINENNSE
;
A
#
# COMPACT_ATOMS: atom_id res chain seq x y z
N MET A 1 -3.66 -26.31 42.23
CA MET A 1 -2.83 -25.27 42.86
C MET A 1 -2.98 -24.05 41.98
N ASP A 2 -3.84 -23.11 42.38
CA ASP A 2 -3.98 -21.83 41.69
C ASP A 2 -2.79 -20.95 42.07
N ILE A 3 -1.77 -20.94 41.21
CA ILE A 3 -0.63 -20.05 41.36
C ILE A 3 -1.04 -18.75 40.66
N SER A 4 -1.62 -17.82 41.40
CA SER A 4 -1.78 -16.45 40.93
C SER A 4 -0.38 -15.82 40.87
N LEU A 5 0.17 -15.66 39.66
CA LEU A 5 1.43 -14.95 39.45
C LEU A 5 1.27 -13.48 39.82
N ASN A 6 2.26 -12.93 40.52
CA ASN A 6 2.33 -11.49 40.70
C ASN A 6 2.76 -10.84 39.39
N SER A 7 2.34 -9.58 39.15
CA SER A 7 2.73 -8.82 37.95
C SER A 7 4.24 -8.73 37.72
N VAL A 8 5.04 -8.85 38.79
CA VAL A 8 6.51 -8.85 38.73
C VAL A 8 7.03 -10.17 38.19
N ASP A 9 6.42 -11.29 38.59
CA ASP A 9 6.82 -12.62 38.15
C ASP A 9 6.55 -12.80 36.64
N ASP A 10 5.40 -12.30 36.16
CA ASP A 10 5.05 -12.29 34.73
C ASP A 10 6.05 -11.47 33.91
N ALA A 11 6.42 -10.27 34.37
CA ALA A 11 7.42 -9.44 33.70
C ALA A 11 8.79 -10.12 33.68
N THR A 12 9.22 -10.72 34.79
CA THR A 12 10.49 -11.47 34.79
C THR A 12 10.45 -12.66 33.84
N LEU A 13 9.33 -13.36 33.72
CA LEU A 13 9.20 -14.50 32.82
C LEU A 13 9.22 -14.06 31.35
N GLU A 14 8.58 -12.93 31.02
CA GLU A 14 8.52 -12.38 29.66
C GLU A 14 9.89 -11.89 29.16
N TYR A 15 10.67 -11.24 30.03
CA TYR A 15 11.93 -10.59 29.63
C TYR A 15 13.19 -11.41 29.94
N MET A 16 13.17 -12.32 30.92
CA MET A 16 14.37 -13.04 31.36
C MET A 16 14.41 -14.50 30.91
N VAL A 17 13.32 -15.06 30.40
CA VAL A 17 13.28 -16.46 29.94
C VAL A 17 13.56 -16.56 28.46
N ASN A 18 14.20 -17.67 28.06
CA ASN A 18 14.37 -18.01 26.66
C ASN A 18 13.00 -18.15 25.96
N VAL A 19 12.81 -17.48 24.82
CA VAL A 19 11.58 -17.48 24.01
C VAL A 19 11.00 -18.90 23.82
N ALA A 20 11.84 -19.90 23.54
CA ALA A 20 11.38 -21.28 23.33
C ALA A 20 10.86 -21.95 24.62
N GLN A 21 11.38 -21.56 25.78
CA GLN A 21 10.92 -22.05 27.09
C GLN A 21 9.67 -21.31 27.54
N TYR A 22 9.58 -20.00 27.26
CA TYR A 22 8.41 -19.17 27.52
C TYR A 22 7.17 -19.65 26.72
N GLU A 23 7.32 -19.96 25.43
CA GLU A 23 6.23 -20.53 24.63
C GLU A 23 5.75 -21.90 25.12
N LYS A 24 6.66 -22.74 25.62
CA LYS A 24 6.29 -24.04 26.21
C LYS A 24 5.53 -23.85 27.52
N TYR A 25 5.92 -22.86 28.32
CA TYR A 25 5.24 -22.49 29.55
C TYR A 25 3.81 -21.99 29.30
N LEU A 26 3.62 -21.07 28.35
CA LEU A 26 2.32 -20.56 27.93
C LEU A 26 1.36 -21.70 27.54
N ARG A 27 1.84 -22.62 26.70
CA ARG A 27 1.08 -23.80 26.25
C ARG A 27 0.74 -24.76 27.39
N LYS A 28 1.69 -25.02 28.30
CA LYS A 28 1.50 -25.94 29.44
C LYS A 28 0.47 -25.43 30.45
N ASN A 29 0.41 -24.11 30.64
CA ASN A 29 -0.52 -23.47 31.58
C ASN A 29 -1.88 -23.11 30.96
N ASN A 30 -2.14 -23.47 29.69
CA ASN A 30 -3.33 -23.07 28.96
C ASN A 30 -3.61 -21.55 29.03
N ILE A 31 -2.56 -20.73 29.13
CA ILE A 31 -2.66 -19.26 29.05
C ILE A 31 -2.74 -18.89 27.56
N ASP A 32 -3.67 -19.54 26.86
CA ASP A 32 -4.10 -19.16 25.52
C ASP A 32 -5.33 -18.27 25.71
N TYR A 33 -5.09 -16.98 25.90
CA TYR A 33 -6.13 -15.94 25.93
C TYR A 33 -7.09 -16.05 24.72
N ASP A 34 -6.60 -16.64 23.63
CA ASP A 34 -7.30 -16.78 22.36
C ASP A 34 -8.28 -17.97 22.29
N THR A 35 -8.14 -19.00 23.14
CA THR A 35 -9.01 -20.21 23.03
C THR A 35 -10.45 -19.96 23.51
N GLY A 36 -10.63 -19.17 24.58
CA GLY A 36 -11.95 -18.74 25.05
C GLY A 36 -12.60 -17.78 24.05
N PHE A 37 -11.83 -16.78 23.61
CA PHE A 37 -12.25 -15.83 22.58
C PHE A 37 -12.70 -16.53 21.29
N LYS A 38 -11.95 -17.53 20.80
CA LYS A 38 -12.32 -18.31 19.60
C LYS A 38 -13.63 -19.07 19.76
N ARG A 39 -13.95 -19.58 20.96
CA ARG A 39 -15.23 -20.27 21.23
C ARG A 39 -16.39 -19.28 21.19
N ASP A 40 -16.25 -18.15 21.87
CA ASP A 40 -17.27 -17.09 21.87
C ASP A 40 -17.45 -16.48 20.48
N LEU A 41 -16.36 -16.29 19.74
CA LEU A 41 -16.40 -15.81 18.35
C LEU A 41 -17.18 -16.77 17.45
N ARG A 42 -17.01 -18.09 17.62
CA ARG A 42 -17.79 -19.10 16.88
C ARG A 42 -19.27 -19.06 17.26
N PHE A 43 -19.57 -18.93 18.55
CA PHE A 43 -20.93 -18.87 19.06
C PHE A 43 -21.67 -17.61 18.58
N TYR A 44 -21.06 -16.43 18.72
CA TYR A 44 -21.65 -15.15 18.36
C TYR A 44 -21.49 -14.75 16.89
N ARG A 45 -20.83 -15.58 16.06
CA ARG A 45 -20.51 -15.27 14.66
C ARG A 45 -21.68 -14.67 13.87
N LYS A 46 -22.86 -15.28 13.95
CA LYS A 46 -24.06 -14.82 13.22
C LYS A 46 -24.53 -13.45 13.71
N ARG A 47 -24.52 -13.22 15.03
CA ARG A 47 -24.96 -11.96 15.66
C ARG A 47 -23.98 -10.83 15.36
N ILE A 48 -22.68 -11.10 15.39
CA ILE A 48 -21.63 -10.14 15.02
C ILE A 48 -21.80 -9.70 13.54
N ILE A 49 -22.10 -10.64 12.63
CA ILE A 49 -22.37 -10.32 11.22
C ILE A 49 -23.63 -9.44 11.06
N SER A 50 -24.68 -9.65 11.87
CA SER A 50 -25.85 -8.76 11.86
C SER A 50 -25.48 -7.36 12.33
N ILE A 51 -24.84 -7.26 13.49
CA ILE A 51 -24.42 -5.98 14.10
C ILE A 51 -23.53 -5.19 13.13
N THR A 52 -22.57 -5.85 12.48
CA THR A 52 -21.70 -5.20 11.48
C THR A 52 -22.47 -4.72 10.26
N LYS A 53 -23.46 -5.46 9.76
CA LYS A 53 -24.35 -4.99 8.68
C LYS A 53 -25.17 -3.77 9.10
N ASP A 54 -25.64 -3.74 10.33
CA ASP A 54 -26.44 -2.64 10.86
C ASP A 54 -25.56 -1.39 11.12
N LEU A 55 -24.29 -1.58 11.49
CA LEU A 55 -23.27 -0.52 11.54
C LEU A 55 -23.01 0.10 10.17
N PHE A 56 -22.97 -0.69 9.09
CA PHE A 56 -22.85 -0.14 7.73
C PHE A 56 -24.05 0.70 7.30
N LYS A 57 -25.24 0.44 7.84
CA LYS A 57 -26.45 1.23 7.58
C LYS A 57 -26.59 2.44 8.51
N ASN A 58 -25.68 2.61 9.47
CA ASN A 58 -25.74 3.62 10.54
C ASN A 58 -26.99 3.52 11.44
N GLU A 59 -27.55 2.31 11.61
CA GLU A 59 -28.77 2.09 12.39
C GLU A 59 -28.51 1.91 13.89
N LEU A 60 -27.26 1.64 14.28
CA LEU A 60 -26.85 1.43 15.67
C LEU A 60 -26.33 2.72 16.32
N LYS A 61 -26.89 3.08 17.49
CA LYS A 61 -26.58 4.32 18.23
C LYS A 61 -25.49 4.16 19.29
N ASP A 62 -24.86 3.00 19.41
CA ASP A 62 -23.78 2.81 20.39
C ASP A 62 -22.50 3.50 19.91
N VAL A 63 -22.09 4.54 20.65
CA VAL A 63 -20.91 5.36 20.35
C VAL A 63 -19.61 4.57 20.47
N THR A 64 -19.52 3.64 21.43
CA THR A 64 -18.30 2.87 21.69
C THR A 64 -18.03 1.89 20.55
N LEU A 65 -19.06 1.14 20.15
CA LEU A 65 -19.00 0.19 19.07
C LEU A 65 -18.76 0.89 17.72
N ASN A 66 -19.40 2.04 17.49
CA ASN A 66 -19.18 2.84 16.29
C ASN A 66 -17.74 3.39 16.24
N GLY A 67 -17.18 3.80 17.38
CA GLY A 67 -15.77 4.21 17.48
C GLY A 67 -14.81 3.09 17.10
N ALA A 68 -14.98 1.89 17.68
CA ALA A 68 -14.18 0.72 17.37
C ALA A 68 -14.31 0.29 15.90
N PHE A 69 -15.53 0.33 15.35
CA PHE A 69 -15.79 0.03 13.95
C PHE A 69 -15.11 1.04 13.01
N ASN A 70 -15.18 2.33 13.30
CA ASN A 70 -14.49 3.36 12.52
C ASN A 70 -12.97 3.22 12.58
N MET A 71 -12.41 2.80 13.72
CA MET A 71 -10.98 2.51 13.83
C MET A 71 -10.58 1.32 12.95
N TYR A 72 -11.37 0.24 12.98
CA TYR A 72 -11.21 -0.89 12.08
C TYR A 72 -11.30 -0.46 10.60
N MET A 73 -12.30 0.35 10.23
CA MET A 73 -12.45 0.86 8.87
C MET A 73 -11.28 1.72 8.42
N LYS A 74 -10.75 2.59 9.29
CA LYS A 74 -9.54 3.37 9.01
C LYS A 74 -8.34 2.46 8.74
N ALA A 75 -8.17 1.40 9.53
CA ALA A 75 -7.11 0.42 9.33
C ALA A 75 -7.26 -0.31 7.98
N CYS A 76 -8.47 -0.77 7.64
CA CYS A 76 -8.76 -1.39 6.34
C CYS A 76 -8.46 -0.43 5.17
N ILE A 77 -8.92 0.82 5.25
CA ILE A 77 -8.66 1.84 4.22
C ILE A 77 -7.16 2.11 4.08
N SER A 78 -6.43 2.18 5.20
CA SER A 78 -4.98 2.40 5.18
C SER A 78 -4.24 1.22 4.52
N HIS A 79 -4.63 0.00 4.84
CA HIS A 79 -4.06 -1.20 4.21
C HIS A 79 -4.29 -1.19 2.69
N LEU A 80 -5.52 -0.93 2.24
CA LEU A 80 -5.85 -0.87 0.81
C LEU A 80 -5.09 0.24 0.08
N LYS A 81 -5.01 1.45 0.68
CA LYS A 81 -4.22 2.55 0.12
C LYS A 81 -2.75 2.19 -0.03
N PHE A 82 -2.18 1.53 0.97
CA PHE A 82 -0.79 1.09 0.94
C PHE A 82 -0.57 0.04 -0.14
N GLU A 83 -1.44 -0.96 -0.23
CA GLU A 83 -1.38 -2.00 -1.26
C GLU A 83 -1.46 -1.39 -2.67
N ASP A 84 -2.44 -0.52 -2.93
CA ASP A 84 -2.60 0.15 -4.23
C ASP A 84 -1.43 1.08 -4.58
N GLN A 85 -0.91 1.83 -3.60
CA GLN A 85 0.27 2.67 -3.78
C GLN A 85 1.50 1.81 -4.08
N SER A 86 1.69 0.71 -3.37
CA SER A 86 2.83 -0.20 -3.56
C SER A 86 2.81 -0.83 -4.95
N GLU A 87 1.66 -1.30 -5.42
CA GLU A 87 1.51 -1.87 -6.77
C GLU A 87 1.74 -0.80 -7.85
N THR A 88 1.24 0.41 -7.64
CA THR A 88 1.46 1.52 -8.58
C THR A 88 2.94 1.84 -8.70
N ILE A 89 3.66 1.94 -7.58
CA ILE A 89 5.11 2.16 -7.55
C ILE A 89 5.85 1.01 -8.23
N GLN A 90 5.47 -0.24 -7.98
CA GLN A 90 6.09 -1.40 -8.64
C GLN A 90 5.90 -1.36 -10.16
N LYS A 91 4.70 -0.99 -10.64
CA LYS A 91 4.46 -0.77 -12.08
C LYS A 91 5.32 0.34 -12.66
N CYS A 92 5.58 1.40 -11.89
CA CYS A 92 6.50 2.47 -12.31
C CYS A 92 7.92 1.94 -12.53
N TYR A 93 8.44 1.10 -11.62
CA TYR A 93 9.77 0.50 -11.77
C TYR A 93 9.89 -0.43 -12.98
N VAL A 94 8.83 -1.18 -13.30
CA VAL A 94 8.79 -2.01 -14.52
C VAL A 94 8.83 -1.14 -15.77
N CYS A 95 8.04 -0.06 -15.82
CA CYS A 95 8.10 0.88 -16.95
C CYS A 95 9.47 1.54 -17.13
N MET A 96 10.21 1.78 -16.03
CA MET A 96 11.55 2.37 -16.06
C MET A 96 12.63 1.36 -16.50
N GLY A 97 12.27 0.11 -16.84
CA GLY A 97 13.20 -0.91 -17.34
C GLY A 97 14.16 -1.47 -16.28
N LEU A 98 13.89 -1.25 -14.99
CA LEU A 98 14.74 -1.72 -13.89
C LEU A 98 14.48 -3.19 -13.52
N VAL A 99 13.37 -3.76 -13.99
CA VAL A 99 12.98 -5.16 -13.76
C VAL A 99 12.61 -5.79 -15.11
N THR A 100 13.25 -6.92 -15.44
CA THR A 100 12.97 -7.69 -16.66
C THR A 100 11.64 -8.43 -16.53
N GLY A 101 10.54 -7.72 -16.77
CA GLY A 101 9.23 -8.33 -17.08
C GLY A 101 8.93 -8.09 -18.56
N GLU A 102 8.39 -9.09 -19.25
CA GLU A 102 7.97 -8.95 -20.66
C GLU A 102 7.01 -7.76 -20.81
N PRO A 103 7.33 -6.77 -21.66
CA PRO A 103 6.44 -5.64 -21.88
C PRO A 103 5.28 -6.12 -22.73
N THR A 104 4.09 -6.24 -22.13
CA THR A 104 2.88 -6.34 -22.94
C THR A 104 2.62 -4.97 -23.56
N ALA A 105 2.53 -4.93 -24.89
CA ALA A 105 2.55 -3.74 -25.75
C ALA A 105 1.44 -2.70 -25.51
N GLU A 106 0.60 -2.87 -24.48
CA GLU A 106 -0.55 -2.01 -24.18
C GLU A 106 -0.45 -1.31 -22.82
N GLN A 107 0.69 -1.39 -22.13
CA GLN A 107 0.90 -0.68 -20.86
C GLN A 107 1.10 0.82 -21.09
N HIS A 108 -0.01 1.57 -21.09
CA HIS A 108 -0.01 3.01 -20.91
C HIS A 108 0.63 3.33 -19.56
N CYS A 109 1.91 3.69 -19.60
CA CYS A 109 2.65 3.91 -18.38
C CYS A 109 2.25 5.23 -17.73
N ILE A 110 1.69 5.14 -16.52
CA ILE A 110 1.22 6.29 -15.72
C ILE A 110 2.40 7.07 -15.11
N CYS A 111 3.63 6.54 -15.19
CA CYS A 111 4.75 7.04 -14.40
C CYS A 111 5.54 8.21 -15.00
N ASN A 112 5.12 8.81 -16.13
CA ASN A 112 5.79 10.02 -16.63
C ASN A 112 4.84 11.01 -17.32
N ASN A 113 4.96 12.28 -16.90
CA ASN A 113 4.48 13.46 -17.64
C ASN A 113 5.53 14.03 -18.61
N ASN A 114 6.65 13.34 -18.85
CA ASN A 114 7.55 13.68 -19.96
C ASN A 114 8.29 12.43 -20.43
N LEU A 115 7.96 12.03 -21.65
CA LEU A 115 8.42 10.82 -22.35
C LEU A 115 9.83 10.94 -22.93
N ASP A 116 10.61 11.99 -22.62
CA ASP A 116 11.95 12.18 -23.18
C ASP A 116 13.06 11.34 -22.49
N ALA A 117 12.69 10.44 -21.57
CA ALA A 117 13.61 9.56 -20.84
C ALA A 117 13.79 8.18 -21.50
N LEU A 118 13.60 8.07 -22.83
CA LEU A 118 14.01 6.88 -23.59
C LEU A 118 15.54 6.72 -23.65
N ASN A 119 16.29 7.74 -23.24
CA ASN A 119 17.73 7.62 -23.03
C ASN A 119 17.97 6.96 -21.68
N ALA A 120 18.17 5.65 -21.80
CA ALA A 120 18.75 4.72 -20.85
C ALA A 120 19.48 5.37 -19.67
N PHE A 121 19.27 4.76 -18.51
CA PHE A 121 20.06 4.84 -17.29
C PHE A 121 21.58 4.79 -17.60
N GLU A 122 22.14 5.91 -18.04
CA GLU A 122 23.55 6.01 -18.39
C GLU A 122 24.29 6.09 -17.07
N MET A 123 24.75 4.94 -16.57
CA MET A 123 25.41 4.81 -15.26
C MET A 123 26.54 5.82 -15.06
N ASN A 124 27.18 6.26 -16.16
CA ASN A 124 28.19 7.31 -16.15
C ASN A 124 27.63 8.67 -15.74
N LYS A 125 26.47 9.06 -16.28
CA LYS A 125 25.78 10.32 -15.92
C LYS A 125 25.20 10.27 -14.51
N ALA A 126 24.70 9.10 -14.09
CA ALA A 126 24.27 8.89 -12.71
C ALA A 126 25.43 9.02 -11.72
N ASN A 127 26.60 8.45 -12.04
CA ASN A 127 27.82 8.61 -11.25
C ASN A 127 28.29 10.08 -11.19
N GLU A 128 28.19 10.82 -12.29
CA GLU A 128 28.56 12.25 -12.33
C GLU A 128 27.62 13.12 -11.47
N LEU A 129 26.34 12.79 -11.37
CA LEU A 129 25.38 13.48 -10.50
C LEU A 129 25.58 13.12 -9.01
N CYS A 130 25.92 11.86 -8.72
CA CYS A 130 26.11 11.37 -7.34
C CYS A 130 27.46 11.77 -6.75
N PHE A 131 28.51 11.84 -7.57
CA PHE A 131 29.86 12.17 -7.14
C PHE A 131 30.26 13.50 -7.74
N LYS A 132 30.51 14.51 -6.89
CA LYS A 132 31.16 15.73 -7.35
C LYS A 132 32.48 15.33 -8.02
N PRO A 133 32.69 15.63 -9.31
CA PRO A 133 33.98 15.37 -9.92
C PRO A 133 35.05 16.13 -9.12
N LYS A 134 36.15 15.45 -8.78
CA LYS A 134 37.28 16.12 -8.13
C LYS A 134 37.70 17.27 -9.04
N GLU A 135 37.64 18.49 -8.54
CA GLU A 135 38.17 19.66 -9.23
C GLU A 135 39.69 19.53 -9.35
N VAL A 136 40.15 18.87 -10.41
CA VAL A 136 41.57 18.86 -10.75
C VAL A 136 41.87 20.24 -11.33
N LYS A 137 42.42 21.13 -10.51
CA LYS A 137 42.89 22.44 -10.95
C LYS A 137 43.94 22.25 -12.03
N LYS A 138 43.56 22.44 -13.30
CA LYS A 138 44.52 22.52 -14.41
C LYS A 138 45.27 23.85 -14.25
N LEU A 139 46.51 23.79 -13.77
CA LEU A 139 47.39 24.95 -13.62
C LEU A 139 47.79 25.47 -15.01
N THR A 140 47.00 26.34 -15.61
CA THR A 140 47.35 27.09 -16.82
C THR A 140 47.61 28.55 -16.47
N LEU A 141 48.46 29.24 -17.25
CA LEU A 141 48.82 30.66 -17.05
C LEU A 141 47.60 31.60 -17.00
N ASP A 142 46.50 31.21 -17.67
CA ASP A 142 45.18 31.85 -17.62
C ASP A 142 44.57 31.97 -16.22
N THR A 143 45.03 31.18 -15.25
CA THR A 143 44.55 31.20 -13.85
C THR A 143 44.98 32.47 -13.11
N TYR A 144 46.06 33.11 -13.57
CA TYR A 144 46.61 34.33 -12.98
C TYR A 144 46.05 35.62 -13.61
N VAL A 145 45.14 35.49 -14.58
CA VAL A 145 44.50 36.62 -15.25
C VAL A 145 43.10 36.82 -14.68
N ILE A 146 42.84 38.01 -14.11
CA ILE A 146 41.52 38.38 -13.59
C ILE A 146 40.56 38.57 -14.77
N LYS A 147 39.82 37.52 -15.14
CA LYS A 147 38.74 37.60 -16.14
C LYS A 147 37.52 38.28 -15.48
N LYS A 148 37.08 39.43 -15.98
CA LYS A 148 35.78 40.03 -15.64
C LYS A 148 34.70 39.03 -16.09
N SER A 149 33.98 38.45 -15.13
CA SER A 149 33.17 37.25 -15.28
C SER A 149 32.14 37.35 -16.41
N SER A 150 32.39 36.65 -17.53
CA SER A 150 31.29 36.18 -18.39
C SER A 150 30.46 35.21 -17.56
N SER A 151 29.19 35.53 -17.35
CA SER A 151 28.22 34.73 -16.60
C SER A 151 28.14 33.32 -17.18
N GLN A 152 28.91 32.39 -16.62
CA GLN A 152 28.78 30.97 -16.94
C GLN A 152 27.37 30.55 -16.55
N LYS A 153 26.56 30.14 -17.54
CA LYS A 153 25.24 29.55 -17.30
C LYS A 153 25.46 28.31 -16.45
N LYS A 154 25.09 28.38 -15.17
CA LYS A 154 25.09 27.22 -14.29
C LYS A 154 24.03 26.25 -14.83
N GLU A 155 24.42 25.00 -15.06
CA GLU A 155 23.47 23.96 -15.44
C GLU A 155 22.40 23.80 -14.35
N PRO A 156 21.14 23.53 -14.73
CA PRO A 156 20.06 23.40 -13.77
C PRO A 156 20.31 22.17 -12.89
N VAL A 157 20.39 22.40 -11.58
CA VAL A 157 20.45 21.31 -10.60
C VAL A 157 19.13 20.54 -10.63
N VAL A 158 19.20 19.25 -10.93
CA VAL A 158 18.02 18.37 -10.94
C VAL A 158 17.74 17.92 -9.52
N PHE A 159 16.58 18.31 -8.99
CA PHE A 159 16.12 17.87 -7.68
C PHE A 159 15.29 16.59 -7.76
N PRO A 160 15.28 15.76 -6.70
CA PRO A 160 14.37 14.63 -6.60
C PRO A 160 12.91 15.05 -6.78
N GLN A 161 12.16 14.28 -7.57
CA GLN A 161 10.74 14.53 -7.83
C GLN A 161 9.86 13.69 -6.91
N GLN A 162 8.75 14.26 -6.43
CA GLN A 162 7.76 13.52 -5.65
C GLN A 162 6.76 12.83 -6.57
N PHE A 163 6.54 11.54 -6.35
CA PHE A 163 5.51 10.77 -7.04
C PHE A 163 4.10 11.20 -6.56
N LYS A 164 3.23 11.59 -7.49
CA LYS A 164 1.84 11.95 -7.18
C LYS A 164 0.92 10.74 -7.42
N PHE A 165 0.50 10.10 -6.34
CA PHE A 165 -0.48 9.01 -6.38
C PHE A 165 -1.91 9.54 -6.26
N ASN A 166 -2.83 9.06 -7.12
CA ASN A 166 -4.26 9.37 -7.01
C ASN A 166 -5.05 8.20 -6.38
N PRO A 167 -5.39 8.26 -5.08
CA PRO A 167 -6.09 7.17 -4.39
C PRO A 167 -7.59 7.06 -4.74
N LYS A 168 -8.14 7.97 -5.56
CA LYS A 168 -9.57 8.01 -5.92
C LYS A 168 -9.85 7.48 -7.32
N ASP A 169 -8.89 6.81 -7.96
CA ASP A 169 -9.10 6.22 -9.27
C ASP A 169 -10.21 5.14 -9.21
N PRO A 170 -11.25 5.21 -10.08
CA PRO A 170 -12.31 4.20 -10.16
C PRO A 170 -11.81 2.76 -10.34
N SER A 171 -10.62 2.57 -10.91
CA SER A 171 -10.00 1.25 -11.10
C SER A 171 -9.77 0.52 -9.78
N PHE A 172 -9.37 1.23 -8.71
CA PHE A 172 -9.11 0.64 -7.40
C PHE A 172 -10.38 0.22 -6.65
N LYS A 173 -11.54 0.78 -7.01
CA LYS A 173 -12.81 0.51 -6.31
C LYS A 173 -13.29 -0.94 -6.43
N HIS A 174 -13.02 -1.59 -7.56
CA HIS A 174 -13.54 -2.93 -7.87
C HIS A 174 -12.44 -4.01 -7.89
N LYS A 175 -11.21 -3.63 -7.56
CA LYS A 175 -10.07 -4.52 -7.51
C LYS A 175 -10.29 -5.61 -6.44
N GLY A 176 -10.03 -6.87 -6.80
CA GLY A 176 -10.18 -8.02 -5.90
C GLY A 176 -11.63 -8.48 -5.63
N LEU A 177 -12.65 -7.80 -6.16
CA LEU A 177 -14.05 -8.24 -6.02
C LEU A 177 -14.42 -9.26 -7.11
N LYS A 178 -15.08 -10.36 -6.72
CA LYS A 178 -15.64 -11.32 -7.69
C LYS A 178 -16.73 -10.61 -8.51
N LYS A 179 -16.56 -10.57 -9.84
CA LYS A 179 -17.59 -10.05 -10.75
C LYS A 179 -18.88 -10.83 -10.52
N GLN A 180 -19.96 -10.14 -10.19
CA GLN A 180 -21.27 -10.77 -10.14
C GLN A 180 -21.65 -11.18 -11.58
N LYS A 181 -22.00 -12.46 -11.77
CA LYS A 181 -22.60 -12.92 -13.03
C LYS A 181 -23.88 -12.10 -13.23
N LYS A 182 -23.97 -11.33 -14.32
CA LYS A 182 -25.22 -10.66 -14.70
C LYS A 182 -26.28 -11.75 -14.83
N LYS A 183 -27.34 -11.66 -14.02
CA LYS A 183 -28.57 -12.39 -14.32
C LYS A 183 -29.15 -11.74 -15.57
N GLU A 184 -29.15 -12.47 -16.68
CA GLU A 184 -29.85 -12.07 -17.89
C GLU A 184 -31.32 -11.83 -17.52
N LYS A 185 -31.80 -10.61 -17.75
CA LYS A 185 -33.25 -10.35 -17.70
C LYS A 185 -33.85 -11.04 -18.91
N PRO A 186 -34.91 -11.86 -18.77
CA PRO A 186 -35.61 -12.38 -19.93
C PRO A 186 -36.19 -11.18 -20.70
N SER A 187 -35.89 -11.13 -22.00
CA SER A 187 -36.49 -10.19 -22.94
C SER A 187 -37.97 -10.52 -23.08
N ASN A 188 -38.84 -9.63 -22.60
CA ASN A 188 -40.27 -9.68 -22.93
C ASN A 188 -40.43 -9.29 -24.40
N THR A 189 -40.44 -10.27 -25.30
CA THR A 189 -41.02 -10.13 -26.63
C THR A 189 -42.48 -10.56 -26.53
N ALA A 190 -43.35 -9.61 -26.17
CA ALA A 190 -44.79 -9.80 -26.30
C ALA A 190 -45.19 -9.41 -27.73
N ILE A 191 -45.76 -10.38 -28.42
CA ILE A 191 -46.30 -10.36 -29.77
C ILE A 191 -47.45 -9.35 -29.82
N ASN A 192 -47.35 -8.34 -30.68
CA ASN A 192 -48.51 -7.57 -31.14
C ASN A 192 -49.07 -8.28 -32.38
N GLU A 193 -50.09 -9.12 -32.20
CA GLU A 193 -50.99 -9.49 -33.29
C GLU A 193 -51.98 -8.33 -33.50
N ASN A 194 -51.78 -7.61 -34.60
CA ASN A 194 -52.75 -6.68 -35.14
C ASN A 194 -53.91 -7.50 -35.71
N ASN A 195 -55.11 -7.39 -35.13
CA ASN A 195 -56.34 -7.69 -35.83
C ASN A 195 -56.68 -6.48 -36.72
N SER A 196 -56.58 -6.68 -38.03
CA SER A 196 -57.17 -5.83 -39.05
C SER A 196 -58.13 -6.72 -39.86
N GLU A 197 -59.37 -6.22 -39.97
CA GLU A 197 -60.48 -6.66 -40.83
C GLU A 197 -61.30 -7.89 -40.39
#